data_AF-A0A7V3UK88-F1
#
_entry.id   AF-A0A7V3UK88-F1
#
_cell.length_a   1.000
_cell.length_b   1.000
_cell.length_c   1.000
_cell.angle_alpha   90.00
_cell.angle_beta   90.00
_cell.angle_gamma   90.00
#
_symmetry.space_group_name_H-M   'P 1'
#
loop_
_entity.id
_entity.type
_entity.pdbx_description
1 polymer ?
#
loop_
_entity_poly.entity_id
_entity_poly.type
_entity_poly.pdbx_seq_one_letter_code
_entity_poly.pdbx_strand_id
1 'polypeptide(L)'
;MLHRALVISLIFTAFIYGQNPSMASDIMSGGVFNTPVGASKPGPLTPGKAYEFTFQATPGSKLSLAMMFGQSNDLFYAPEEAGIPLFDTKNKPVGGDVTSQILLWDAGTEVNQEPGVGPDQAPRQKAPNTGDPDSNNLVRVASDDFHNLPVTSKVLRVTLKPISATGFKVRIENISKGDLLKTSAGDQPVVISPGIWVVHTAPGPLFTTGQPDRGNGLEALAEEGNPAALAAIVTSKASRK
;
A
#
# COMPACT_ATOMS: atom_id res chain seq x y z
N MET A 1 41.71 3.56 -56.02
CA MET A 1 40.36 4.13 -55.78
C MET A 1 39.36 3.00 -56.01
N LEU A 2 39.01 2.23 -54.98
CA LEU A 2 37.72 2.29 -54.25
C LEU A 2 36.53 2.29 -55.24
N HIS A 3 35.73 1.23 -55.37
CA HIS A 3 34.74 0.83 -54.36
C HIS A 3 34.38 -0.66 -54.42
N ARG A 4 34.25 -1.24 -53.23
CA ARG A 4 33.76 -2.59 -52.93
C ARG A 4 32.23 -2.62 -53.00
N ALA A 5 31.66 -3.68 -53.58
CA ALA A 5 30.30 -4.13 -53.29
C ALA A 5 30.39 -5.60 -52.87
N LEU A 6 30.26 -5.86 -51.56
CA LEU A 6 30.16 -7.21 -51.02
C LEU A 6 28.74 -7.34 -50.45
N VAL A 7 27.93 -8.15 -51.12
CA VAL A 7 26.64 -8.61 -50.64
C VAL A 7 26.92 -9.61 -49.52
N ILE A 8 26.52 -9.31 -48.28
CA ILE A 8 26.48 -10.28 -47.19
C ILE A 8 25.02 -10.48 -46.82
N SER A 9 24.49 -11.62 -47.25
CA SER A 9 23.26 -12.22 -46.73
C SER A 9 23.51 -12.62 -45.28
N LEU A 10 22.81 -11.99 -44.33
CA LEU A 10 22.83 -12.39 -42.93
C LEU A 10 21.62 -13.28 -42.65
N ILE A 11 21.95 -14.56 -42.45
CA ILE A 11 21.09 -15.63 -41.97
C ILE A 11 20.57 -15.24 -40.57
N PHE A 12 19.25 -15.21 -40.40
CA PHE A 12 18.61 -15.17 -39.09
C PHE A 12 18.78 -16.54 -38.43
N THR A 13 19.70 -16.64 -37.48
CA THR A 13 19.74 -17.78 -36.56
C THR A 13 18.85 -17.45 -35.37
N ALA A 14 17.70 -18.14 -35.30
CA ALA A 14 16.84 -18.16 -34.12
C ALA A 14 17.60 -18.77 -32.95
N PHE A 15 17.76 -18.01 -31.86
CA PHE A 15 18.12 -18.57 -30.55
C PHE A 15 16.84 -19.00 -29.84
N ILE A 16 16.60 -20.31 -29.80
CA ILE A 16 15.78 -20.94 -28.76
C ILE A 16 16.75 -21.75 -27.88
N TYR A 17 17.04 -21.22 -26.69
CA TYR A 17 17.46 -21.91 -25.47
C TYR A 17 17.14 -20.91 -24.35
N GLY A 18 16.11 -21.12 -23.54
CA GLY A 18 16.13 -22.22 -22.57
C GLY A 18 16.89 -21.84 -21.30
N GLN A 19 16.78 -20.59 -20.83
CA GLN A 19 16.82 -20.16 -19.43
C GLN A 19 16.07 -18.83 -19.38
N ASN A 20 14.85 -18.80 -18.82
CA ASN A 20 14.38 -17.53 -18.26
C ASN A 20 15.42 -17.17 -17.19
N PRO A 21 16.14 -16.04 -17.25
CA PRO A 21 16.76 -15.56 -16.02
C PRO A 21 15.61 -15.45 -15.04
N SER A 22 15.63 -16.22 -13.96
CA SER A 22 14.67 -16.04 -12.89
C SER A 22 14.77 -14.56 -12.52
N MET A 23 13.72 -13.80 -12.82
CA MET A 23 13.58 -12.47 -12.25
C MET A 23 13.54 -12.72 -10.76
N ALA A 24 14.68 -12.53 -10.09
CA ALA A 24 14.71 -12.52 -8.63
C ALA A 24 13.56 -11.63 -8.20
N SER A 25 12.65 -12.15 -7.39
CA SER A 25 11.47 -11.39 -7.00
C SER A 25 11.93 -10.06 -6.40
N ASP A 26 11.49 -8.96 -7.01
CA ASP A 26 11.74 -7.61 -6.49
C ASP A 26 11.07 -7.37 -5.12
N ILE A 27 10.22 -8.30 -4.69
CA ILE A 27 9.68 -8.39 -3.33
C ILE A 27 10.57 -9.35 -2.52
N MET A 28 11.15 -8.83 -1.45
CA MET A 28 12.04 -9.58 -0.55
C MET A 28 11.28 -10.27 0.57
N SER A 29 10.26 -9.62 1.12
CA SER A 29 9.36 -10.13 2.16
C SER A 29 8.10 -9.26 2.23
N GLY A 30 7.07 -9.77 2.87
CA GLY A 30 5.85 -9.03 3.16
C GLY A 30 4.95 -9.81 4.11
N GLY A 31 3.90 -9.16 4.58
CA GLY A 31 2.97 -9.79 5.49
C GLY A 31 1.79 -8.90 5.86
N VAL A 32 0.86 -9.47 6.60
CA VAL A 32 -0.32 -8.76 7.13
C VAL A 32 -0.01 -8.22 8.53
N PHE A 33 -0.42 -6.98 8.80
CA PHE A 33 -0.59 -6.48 10.16
C PHE A 33 -2.09 -6.31 10.42
N ASN A 34 -2.61 -6.98 11.45
CA ASN A 34 -4.05 -6.99 11.72
C ASN A 34 -4.43 -7.04 13.20
N THR A 35 -3.47 -7.21 14.11
CA THR A 35 -3.73 -7.40 15.53
C THR A 35 -3.17 -6.20 16.30
N PRO A 36 -4.01 -5.34 16.91
CA PRO A 36 -3.52 -4.22 17.68
C PRO A 36 -2.63 -4.67 18.86
N VAL A 37 -1.64 -3.86 19.22
CA VAL A 37 -0.75 -4.12 20.35
C VAL A 37 -1.59 -4.32 21.62
N GLY A 38 -1.36 -5.45 22.29
CA GLY A 38 -2.09 -5.85 23.50
C GLY A 38 -3.43 -6.55 23.24
N ALA A 39 -3.88 -6.68 21.99
CA ALA A 39 -5.04 -7.48 21.63
C ALA A 39 -4.67 -8.95 21.41
N SER A 40 -5.63 -9.86 21.62
CA SER A 40 -5.48 -11.30 21.39
C SER A 40 -6.04 -11.79 20.05
N LYS A 41 -6.72 -10.91 19.31
CA LYS A 41 -7.38 -11.23 18.03
C LYS A 41 -7.17 -10.10 17.02
N PRO A 42 -7.20 -10.42 15.71
CA PRO A 42 -7.26 -9.42 14.66
C PRO A 42 -8.44 -8.46 14.84
N GLY A 43 -8.25 -7.21 14.43
CA GLY A 43 -9.27 -6.18 14.46
C GLY A 43 -8.72 -4.82 13.99
N PRO A 44 -9.60 -3.86 13.69
CA PRO A 44 -9.19 -2.56 13.18
C PRO A 44 -8.47 -1.71 14.23
N LEU A 45 -7.75 -0.70 13.75
CA LEU A 45 -7.05 0.29 14.55
C LEU A 45 -7.99 1.44 14.91
N THR A 46 -8.60 1.35 16.09
CA THR A 46 -9.40 2.43 16.68
C THR A 46 -8.50 3.51 17.33
N PRO A 47 -9.04 4.71 17.63
CA PRO A 47 -8.27 5.78 18.27
C PRO A 47 -7.45 5.32 19.49
N GLY A 48 -6.17 5.70 19.52
CA GLY A 48 -5.22 5.35 20.58
C GLY A 48 -4.62 3.94 20.50
N LYS A 49 -4.97 3.14 19.49
CA LYS A 49 -4.38 1.81 19.27
C LYS A 49 -3.21 1.86 18.28
N ALA A 50 -2.38 0.82 18.30
CA ALA A 50 -1.24 0.67 17.41
C ALA A 50 -1.10 -0.74 16.83
N TYR A 51 -0.57 -0.86 15.62
CA TYR A 51 0.01 -2.10 15.09
C TYR A 51 1.54 -2.04 15.22
N GLU A 52 2.17 -3.20 15.40
CA GLU A 52 3.63 -3.33 15.36
C GLU A 52 4.05 -4.60 14.62
N PHE A 53 5.10 -4.49 13.82
CA PHE A 53 5.72 -5.63 13.15
C PHE A 53 7.22 -5.38 12.91
N THR A 54 7.95 -6.45 12.62
CA THR A 54 9.38 -6.41 12.35
C THR A 54 9.72 -7.14 11.06
N PHE A 55 10.74 -6.69 10.37
CA PHE A 55 11.25 -7.34 9.17
C PHE A 55 12.76 -7.15 9.02
N GLN A 56 13.34 -7.91 8.09
CA GLN A 56 14.73 -7.75 7.64
C GLN A 56 14.75 -7.09 6.26
N ALA A 57 15.75 -6.26 6.00
CA ALA A 57 15.98 -5.60 4.73
C ALA A 57 17.48 -5.42 4.48
N THR A 58 17.85 -5.15 3.23
CA THR A 58 19.23 -4.87 2.82
C THR A 58 19.33 -3.48 2.21
N PRO A 59 20.54 -2.90 2.12
CA PRO A 59 20.72 -1.63 1.41
C PRO A 59 20.08 -1.64 0.03
N GLY A 60 19.41 -0.54 -0.33
CA GLY A 60 18.59 -0.44 -1.54
C GLY A 60 17.09 -0.73 -1.33
N SER A 61 16.73 -1.53 -0.32
CA SER A 61 15.33 -1.87 -0.03
C SER A 61 14.47 -0.64 0.31
N LYS A 62 13.18 -0.78 0.00
CA LYS A 62 12.09 0.15 0.29
C LYS A 62 10.99 -0.58 1.07
N LEU A 63 10.23 0.17 1.86
CA LEU A 63 9.01 -0.29 2.53
C LEU A 63 7.79 0.34 1.85
N SER A 64 6.87 -0.49 1.38
CA SER A 64 5.51 -0.07 1.07
C SER A 64 4.54 -0.71 2.07
N LEU A 65 3.45 -0.01 2.36
CA LEU A 65 2.35 -0.50 3.17
C LEU A 65 1.04 0.05 2.62
N ALA A 66 -0.07 -0.63 2.87
CA ALA A 66 -1.41 -0.15 2.55
C ALA A 66 -2.42 -0.59 3.61
N MET A 67 -3.37 0.30 3.94
CA MET A 67 -4.47 0.05 4.87
C MET A 67 -5.62 1.02 4.59
N MET A 68 -6.86 0.55 4.69
CA MET A 68 -8.07 1.33 4.44
C MET A 68 -8.20 2.50 5.41
N PHE A 69 -8.67 3.63 4.91
CA PHE A 69 -9.37 4.62 5.72
C PHE A 69 -10.81 4.13 5.93
N GLY A 70 -11.10 3.47 7.05
CA GLY A 70 -12.32 2.67 7.22
C GLY A 70 -13.66 3.42 7.15
N GLN A 71 -13.64 4.75 7.00
CA GLN A 71 -14.82 5.59 6.84
C GLN A 71 -14.99 6.07 5.40
N SER A 72 -14.42 5.39 4.41
CA SER A 72 -14.60 5.70 2.97
C SER A 72 -15.12 4.51 2.19
N ASN A 73 -15.43 4.77 0.91
CA ASN A 73 -15.74 3.74 -0.08
C ASN A 73 -14.48 2.95 -0.41
N ASP A 74 -13.43 3.60 -0.92
CA ASP A 74 -12.23 2.92 -1.42
C ASP A 74 -10.92 3.70 -1.16
N LEU A 75 -10.90 4.58 -0.14
CA LEU A 75 -9.69 5.32 0.21
C LEU A 75 -8.75 4.50 1.10
N PHE A 76 -7.44 4.62 0.86
CA PHE A 76 -6.42 3.89 1.60
C PHE A 76 -5.16 4.72 1.88
N TYR A 77 -4.53 4.47 3.02
CA TYR A 77 -3.26 5.07 3.40
C TYR A 77 -2.09 4.25 2.87
N ALA A 78 -1.19 4.90 2.13
CA ALA A 78 0.05 4.29 1.64
C ALA A 78 1.11 5.35 1.33
N PRO A 79 2.41 5.00 1.32
CA PRO A 79 3.40 5.86 0.69
C PRO A 79 3.22 5.92 -0.83
N GLU A 80 3.96 6.81 -1.48
CA GLU A 80 4.10 6.79 -2.94
C GLU A 80 4.56 5.41 -3.45
N GLU A 81 4.30 5.14 -4.73
CA GLU A 81 4.59 3.85 -5.36
C GLU A 81 6.05 3.40 -5.20
N ALA A 82 7.00 4.34 -5.11
CA ALA A 82 8.41 4.07 -4.88
C ALA A 82 8.72 3.50 -3.48
N GLY A 83 7.83 3.70 -2.51
CA GLY A 83 8.00 3.27 -1.13
C GLY A 83 9.00 4.09 -0.31
N ILE A 84 9.02 3.84 1.00
CA ILE A 84 9.86 4.54 1.98
C ILE A 84 11.28 3.94 1.96
N PRO A 85 12.33 4.74 1.74
CA PRO A 85 13.72 4.28 1.87
C PRO A 85 14.04 3.72 3.24
N LEU A 86 14.63 2.52 3.29
CA LEU A 86 15.05 1.88 4.53
C LEU A 86 16.52 2.15 4.88
N PHE A 87 17.31 2.62 3.92
CA PHE A 87 18.73 2.93 4.08
C PHE A 87 19.07 4.27 3.42
N ASP A 88 20.06 4.97 3.99
CA ASP A 88 20.61 6.21 3.42
C ASP A 88 21.61 5.92 2.29
N THR A 89 22.17 6.97 1.68
CA THR A 89 23.15 6.86 0.59
C THR A 89 24.50 6.26 1.02
N LYS A 90 24.72 6.09 2.32
CA LYS A 90 25.89 5.45 2.93
C LYS A 90 25.56 4.04 3.45
N ASN A 91 24.43 3.47 3.02
CA ASN A 91 23.94 2.15 3.41
C ASN A 91 23.68 1.99 4.91
N LYS A 92 23.41 3.09 5.64
CA LYS A 92 23.01 3.02 7.06
C LYS A 92 21.49 2.92 7.17
N PRO A 93 20.95 2.09 8.07
CA PRO A 93 19.51 1.98 8.25
C PRO A 93 18.95 3.31 8.78
N VAL A 94 17.86 3.79 8.16
CA VAL A 94 17.19 5.04 8.55
C VAL A 94 15.99 4.77 9.46
N GLY A 95 15.70 5.70 10.35
CA GLY A 95 14.57 5.64 11.26
C GLY A 95 14.02 7.02 11.60
N GLY A 96 12.87 7.05 12.25
CA GLY A 96 12.15 8.27 12.62
C GLY A 96 10.66 8.17 12.36
N ASP A 97 9.98 9.28 12.58
CA ASP A 97 8.60 9.49 12.14
C ASP A 97 8.60 9.66 10.62
N VAL A 98 7.90 8.78 9.92
CA VAL A 98 7.78 8.75 8.45
C VAL A 98 6.36 9.10 7.99
N THR A 99 5.53 9.65 8.87
CA THR A 99 4.11 9.95 8.60
C THR A 99 3.94 10.90 7.41
N SER A 100 4.85 11.85 7.21
CA SER A 100 4.81 12.77 6.06
C SER A 100 4.96 12.08 4.70
N GLN A 101 5.42 10.84 4.68
CA GLN A 101 5.51 10.03 3.46
C GLN A 101 4.25 9.19 3.23
N ILE A 102 3.26 9.24 4.13
CA ILE A 102 1.98 8.52 3.99
C ILE A 102 0.93 9.47 3.42
N LEU A 103 0.38 9.10 2.28
CA LEU A 103 -0.69 9.81 1.59
C LEU A 103 -1.99 9.03 1.71
N LEU A 104 -3.11 9.74 1.55
CA LEU A 104 -4.42 9.12 1.36
C LEU A 104 -4.66 9.01 -0.14
N TRP A 105 -4.89 7.79 -0.58
CA TRP A 105 -5.13 7.41 -1.96
C TRP A 105 -6.57 7.00 -2.14
N ASP A 106 -7.04 7.11 -3.37
CA ASP A 106 -8.31 6.64 -3.89
C ASP A 106 -7.97 5.49 -4.86
N ALA A 107 -8.62 4.33 -4.68
CA ALA A 107 -8.35 3.13 -5.49
C ALA A 107 -8.94 3.24 -6.91
N GLY A 108 -9.91 4.13 -7.11
CA GLY A 108 -10.64 4.31 -8.35
C GLY A 108 -11.58 3.15 -8.63
N THR A 109 -12.12 2.50 -7.60
CA THR A 109 -13.00 1.33 -7.77
C THR A 109 -14.46 1.68 -7.51
N GLU A 110 -14.74 2.54 -6.53
CA GLU A 110 -16.10 2.99 -6.19
C GLU A 110 -16.22 4.52 -6.16
N VAL A 111 -17.41 5.02 -6.49
CA VAL A 111 -17.73 6.45 -6.36
C VAL A 111 -17.69 6.88 -4.89
N ASN A 112 -16.90 7.91 -4.61
CA ASN A 112 -16.81 8.49 -3.27
C ASN A 112 -18.17 9.02 -2.78
N GLN A 113 -18.55 8.59 -1.59
CA GLN A 113 -19.62 9.17 -0.77
C GLN A 113 -19.01 9.90 0.42
N GLU A 114 -19.79 10.76 1.09
CA GLU A 114 -19.31 11.52 2.25
C GLU A 114 -18.66 10.57 3.28
N PRO A 115 -17.36 10.74 3.58
CA PRO A 115 -16.67 9.91 4.55
C PRO A 115 -17.38 9.85 5.90
N GLY A 116 -17.69 8.64 6.36
CA GLY A 116 -18.39 8.37 7.62
C GLY A 116 -19.92 8.32 7.53
N VAL A 117 -20.50 8.68 6.38
CA VAL A 117 -21.96 8.76 6.18
C VAL A 117 -22.45 7.83 5.07
N GLY A 118 -21.68 7.73 3.98
CA GLY A 118 -22.07 6.96 2.79
C GLY A 118 -22.55 5.54 3.09
N PRO A 119 -23.69 5.10 2.51
CA PRO A 119 -24.26 3.78 2.76
C PRO A 119 -23.41 2.62 2.22
N ASP A 120 -22.56 2.87 1.22
CA ASP A 120 -21.77 1.82 0.54
C ASP A 120 -20.35 1.69 1.11
N GLN A 121 -20.06 2.38 2.21
CA GLN A 121 -18.78 2.29 2.91
C GLN A 121 -18.75 1.05 3.81
N ALA A 122 -17.58 0.43 4.01
CA ALA A 122 -17.43 -0.84 4.75
C ALA A 122 -18.26 -1.00 6.04
N PRO A 123 -18.33 0.00 6.94
CA PRO A 123 -19.08 -0.14 8.19
C PRO A 123 -20.61 -0.18 8.01
N ARG A 124 -21.12 0.20 6.83
CA ARG A 124 -22.54 0.43 6.53
C ARG A 124 -23.06 -0.39 5.36
N GLN A 125 -22.18 -0.86 4.48
CA GLN A 125 -22.57 -1.64 3.31
C GLN A 125 -23.19 -3.00 3.70
N LYS A 126 -24.12 -3.47 2.88
CA LYS A 126 -24.83 -4.75 3.11
C LYS A 126 -24.03 -5.96 2.64
N ALA A 127 -23.20 -5.78 1.63
CA ALA A 127 -22.33 -6.78 1.04
C ALA A 127 -21.08 -6.06 0.49
N PRO A 128 -19.96 -6.77 0.26
CA PRO A 128 -18.83 -6.22 -0.49
C PRO A 128 -19.23 -5.70 -1.87
N ASN A 129 -18.49 -4.71 -2.39
CA ASN A 129 -18.59 -4.20 -3.76
C ASN A 129 -20.02 -3.74 -4.12
N THR A 130 -20.67 -3.00 -3.21
CA THR A 130 -22.05 -2.54 -3.39
C THR A 130 -22.14 -1.15 -4.02
N GLY A 131 -21.06 -0.35 -3.98
CA GLY A 131 -21.03 1.00 -4.51
C GLY A 131 -21.06 1.06 -6.04
N ASP A 132 -21.48 2.21 -6.56
CA ASP A 132 -21.40 2.49 -8.00
C ASP A 132 -19.92 2.54 -8.43
N PRO A 133 -19.56 1.96 -9.59
CA PRO A 133 -18.18 1.97 -10.06
C PRO A 133 -17.72 3.38 -10.40
N ASP A 134 -16.47 3.70 -10.06
CA ASP A 134 -15.90 4.99 -10.41
C ASP A 134 -15.66 5.13 -11.92
N SER A 135 -16.18 6.21 -12.51
CA SER A 135 -15.91 6.60 -13.89
C SER A 135 -14.43 6.91 -14.17
N ASN A 136 -13.69 7.38 -13.17
CA ASN A 136 -12.25 7.50 -13.20
C ASN A 136 -11.65 6.30 -12.46
N ASN A 137 -11.31 5.26 -13.22
CA ASN A 137 -10.84 4.02 -12.62
C ASN A 137 -9.34 4.00 -12.26
N LEU A 138 -8.71 5.17 -12.09
CA LEU A 138 -7.27 5.27 -11.84
C LEU A 138 -6.96 5.44 -10.36
N VAL A 139 -5.98 4.67 -9.86
CA VAL A 139 -5.41 4.89 -8.53
C VAL A 139 -4.74 6.26 -8.47
N ARG A 140 -5.13 7.09 -7.49
CA ARG A 140 -4.74 8.51 -7.41
C ARG A 140 -4.74 9.03 -5.98
N VAL A 141 -4.20 10.23 -5.77
CA VAL A 141 -4.34 10.91 -4.47
C VAL A 141 -5.81 11.26 -4.26
N ALA A 142 -6.33 10.97 -3.07
CA ALA A 142 -7.73 11.21 -2.73
C ALA A 142 -8.08 12.70 -2.81
N SER A 143 -9.21 13.01 -3.43
CA SER A 143 -9.83 14.35 -3.41
C SER A 143 -10.71 14.50 -2.17
N ASP A 144 -10.71 15.71 -1.58
CA ASP A 144 -11.59 16.06 -0.46
C ASP A 144 -12.89 16.70 -0.96
N ASP A 145 -13.66 15.93 -1.72
CA ASP A 145 -14.87 16.39 -2.42
C ASP A 145 -16.00 16.80 -1.46
N PHE A 146 -15.94 16.30 -0.21
CA PHE A 146 -16.92 16.57 0.85
C PHE A 146 -16.39 17.52 1.94
N HIS A 147 -15.16 18.04 1.79
CA HIS A 147 -14.52 18.97 2.73
C HIS A 147 -14.44 18.45 4.18
N ASN A 148 -14.29 17.14 4.35
CA ASN A 148 -14.28 16.49 5.65
C ASN A 148 -13.14 15.48 5.84
N LEU A 149 -12.27 15.30 4.84
CA LEU A 149 -11.11 14.43 4.99
C LEU A 149 -10.12 15.01 6.02
N PRO A 150 -9.81 14.29 7.10
CA PRO A 150 -8.84 14.74 8.07
C PRO A 150 -7.43 14.65 7.49
N VAL A 151 -6.58 15.62 7.85
CA VAL A 151 -5.15 15.57 7.52
C VAL A 151 -4.54 14.27 8.07
N THR A 152 -3.78 13.53 7.26
CA THR A 152 -3.17 12.24 7.62
C THR A 152 -2.42 12.29 8.96
N SER A 153 -1.66 13.36 9.23
CA SER A 153 -0.89 13.55 10.47
C SER A 153 -1.73 13.86 11.72
N LYS A 154 -3.05 14.03 11.56
CA LYS A 154 -4.03 14.05 12.66
C LYS A 154 -4.69 12.69 12.86
N VAL A 155 -4.64 11.81 11.87
CA VAL A 155 -5.22 10.47 11.91
C VAL A 155 -4.23 9.44 12.43
N LEU A 156 -3.07 9.35 11.80
CA LEU A 156 -2.12 8.28 12.04
C LEU A 156 -0.69 8.79 12.21
N ARG A 157 0.12 8.00 12.92
CA ARG A 157 1.57 8.15 12.99
C ARG A 157 2.24 6.84 12.57
N VAL A 158 3.19 6.91 11.64
CA VAL A 158 4.05 5.78 11.28
C VAL A 158 5.47 6.07 11.72
N THR A 159 6.03 5.20 12.55
CA THR A 159 7.42 5.28 13.00
C THR A 159 8.20 4.06 12.52
N LEU A 160 9.36 4.31 11.93
CA LEU A 160 10.34 3.31 11.56
C LEU A 160 11.50 3.34 12.55
N LYS A 161 11.84 2.20 13.15
CA LYS A 161 12.95 2.08 14.10
C LYS A 161 13.93 0.99 13.64
N PRO A 162 15.16 1.34 13.25
CA PRO A 162 16.24 0.37 13.14
C PRO A 162 16.46 -0.35 14.48
N ILE A 163 16.48 -1.68 14.44
CA ILE A 163 16.74 -2.55 15.60
C ILE A 163 18.03 -3.37 15.43
N SER A 164 18.59 -3.40 14.22
CA SER A 164 19.93 -3.89 13.92
C SER A 164 20.43 -3.26 12.60
N ALA A 165 21.56 -3.72 12.07
CA ALA A 165 22.06 -3.28 10.76
C ALA A 165 21.11 -3.61 9.59
N THR A 166 20.28 -4.65 9.72
CA THR A 166 19.34 -5.11 8.68
C THR A 166 17.90 -5.19 9.18
N GLY A 167 17.68 -5.07 10.48
CA GLY A 167 16.38 -5.26 11.12
C GLY A 167 15.67 -3.95 11.40
N PHE A 168 14.37 -3.92 11.14
CA PHE A 168 13.51 -2.77 11.39
C PHE A 168 12.27 -3.19 12.18
N LYS A 169 11.80 -2.27 13.02
CA LYS A 169 10.48 -2.31 13.64
C LYS A 169 9.65 -1.16 13.11
N VAL A 170 8.43 -1.45 12.67
CA VAL A 170 7.45 -0.44 12.30
C VAL A 170 6.38 -0.38 13.37
N ARG A 171 5.95 0.83 13.69
CA ARG A 171 4.79 1.10 14.54
C ARG A 171 3.84 2.03 13.79
N ILE A 172 2.59 1.62 13.65
CA ILE A 172 1.51 2.40 13.04
C ILE A 172 0.51 2.69 14.16
N GLU A 173 0.24 3.95 14.45
CA GLU A 173 -0.65 4.37 15.53
C GLU A 173 -1.80 5.16 14.97
N ASN A 174 -3.03 4.88 15.40
CA ASN A 174 -4.15 5.78 15.20
C ASN A 174 -4.09 6.83 16.33
N ILE A 175 -3.64 8.04 15.98
CA ILE A 175 -3.47 9.17 16.89
C ILE A 175 -4.66 10.13 16.87
N SER A 176 -5.72 9.79 16.12
CA SER A 176 -6.94 10.59 16.07
C SER A 176 -7.65 10.62 17.42
N LYS A 177 -8.50 11.62 17.59
CA LYS A 177 -9.53 11.63 18.63
C LYS A 177 -10.80 10.97 18.10
N GLY A 178 -11.65 10.50 19.02
CA GLY A 178 -12.91 9.84 18.67
C GLY A 178 -13.93 10.72 17.94
N ASP A 179 -13.71 12.04 17.90
CA ASP A 179 -14.54 13.05 17.27
C ASP A 179 -13.83 13.76 16.10
N LEU A 180 -12.73 13.20 15.57
CA LEU A 180 -11.91 13.87 14.55
C LEU A 180 -12.66 14.07 13.22
N LEU A 181 -13.44 13.08 12.78
CA LEU A 181 -14.13 13.13 11.49
C LEU A 181 -15.44 13.89 11.65
N LYS A 182 -15.54 15.08 11.05
CA LYS A 182 -16.71 15.95 11.10
C LYS A 182 -17.62 15.61 9.92
N THR A 183 -18.85 15.17 10.17
CA THR A 183 -19.76 14.75 9.09
C THR A 183 -21.11 15.44 9.20
N SER A 184 -21.90 15.39 8.13
CA SER A 184 -23.28 15.85 8.08
C SER A 184 -24.20 15.08 9.05
N ALA A 185 -23.83 13.87 9.45
CA ALA A 185 -24.55 13.03 10.40
C ALA A 185 -23.97 13.07 11.84
N GLY A 186 -23.06 14.02 12.11
CA GLY A 186 -22.40 14.19 13.39
C GLY A 186 -20.98 13.64 13.42
N ASP A 187 -20.27 13.90 14.51
CA ASP A 187 -18.86 13.55 14.63
C ASP A 187 -18.66 12.04 14.74
N GLN A 188 -17.68 11.51 14.00
CA GLN A 188 -17.36 10.09 13.93
C GLN A 188 -15.89 9.84 14.29
N PRO A 189 -15.56 8.66 14.85
CA PRO A 189 -14.18 8.25 15.00
C PRO A 189 -13.60 7.83 13.66
N VAL A 190 -12.30 8.11 13.48
CA VAL A 190 -11.54 7.52 12.39
C VAL A 190 -11.07 6.12 12.81
N VAL A 191 -11.37 5.13 11.98
CA VAL A 191 -10.93 3.74 12.13
C VAL A 191 -10.06 3.39 10.93
N ILE A 192 -8.96 2.68 11.17
CA ILE A 192 -8.04 2.22 10.11
C ILE A 192 -8.10 0.69 10.07
N SER A 193 -8.19 0.09 8.90
CA SER A 193 -8.28 -1.37 8.79
C SER A 193 -6.96 -2.07 9.13
N PRO A 194 -6.99 -3.41 9.29
CA PRO A 194 -5.84 -4.24 8.97
C PRO A 194 -5.22 -3.90 7.60
N GLY A 195 -3.95 -4.23 7.42
CA GLY A 195 -3.25 -3.90 6.19
C GLY A 195 -2.10 -4.83 5.86
N ILE A 196 -1.37 -4.44 4.81
CA ILE A 196 -0.24 -5.18 4.28
C ILE A 196 1.02 -4.33 4.32
N TRP A 197 2.16 -4.98 4.52
CA TRP A 197 3.48 -4.40 4.33
C TRP A 197 4.32 -5.25 3.36
N VAL A 198 5.22 -4.59 2.63
CA VAL A 198 6.10 -5.20 1.63
C VAL A 198 7.48 -4.54 1.71
N VAL A 199 8.53 -5.36 1.79
CA VAL A 199 9.92 -4.93 1.56
C VAL A 199 10.31 -5.32 0.14
N HIS A 200 10.76 -4.33 -0.63
CA HIS A 200 10.99 -4.49 -2.06
C HIS A 200 12.16 -3.64 -2.58
N THR A 201 12.58 -3.91 -3.82
CA THR A 201 13.62 -3.15 -4.53
C THR A 201 13.14 -2.50 -5.84
N ALA A 202 11.98 -2.92 -6.38
CA ALA A 202 11.37 -2.32 -7.56
C ALA A 202 10.09 -1.54 -7.21
N PRO A 203 9.79 -0.46 -7.94
CA PRO A 203 8.65 0.39 -7.61
C PRO A 203 7.31 -0.31 -7.81
N GLY A 204 6.29 0.18 -7.09
CA GLY A 204 4.88 -0.16 -7.26
C GLY A 204 4.48 -1.59 -6.90
N PRO A 205 4.97 -2.22 -5.81
CA PRO A 205 4.60 -3.61 -5.50
C PRO A 205 3.11 -3.79 -5.18
N LEU A 206 2.43 -2.74 -4.70
CA LEU A 206 1.03 -2.76 -4.29
C LEU A 206 0.10 -2.15 -5.35
N PHE A 207 0.44 -0.97 -5.86
CA PHE A 207 -0.32 -0.25 -6.90
C PHE A 207 0.63 0.50 -7.85
N THR A 208 0.09 1.07 -8.93
CA THR A 208 0.78 2.03 -9.81
C THR A 208 -0.08 3.28 -9.91
N THR A 209 0.52 4.44 -9.68
CA THR A 209 -0.22 5.72 -9.74
C THR A 209 -0.68 6.00 -11.16
N GLY A 210 -1.92 6.44 -11.33
CA GLY A 210 -2.49 6.75 -12.65
C GLY A 210 -2.75 5.51 -13.51
N GLN A 211 -2.86 4.33 -12.90
CA GLN A 211 -3.29 3.09 -13.55
C GLN A 211 -4.46 2.48 -12.78
N PRO A 212 -5.31 1.69 -13.44
CA PRO A 212 -6.36 0.95 -12.74
C PRO A 212 -5.83 -0.04 -11.71
N ASP A 213 -6.66 -0.39 -10.73
CA ASP A 213 -6.37 -1.52 -9.86
C ASP A 213 -6.08 -2.76 -10.73
N ARG A 214 -5.09 -3.54 -10.27
CA ARG A 214 -4.60 -4.71 -11.00
C ARG A 214 -5.50 -5.94 -10.81
N GLY A 215 -6.58 -5.84 -10.05
CA GLY A 215 -7.42 -6.97 -9.66
C GLY A 215 -6.69 -7.96 -8.73
N ASN A 216 -5.64 -7.50 -8.05
CA ASN A 216 -4.79 -8.35 -7.19
C ASN A 216 -5.12 -8.18 -5.70
N GLY A 217 -6.25 -7.55 -5.38
CA GLY A 217 -6.75 -7.39 -4.01
C GLY A 217 -6.49 -6.02 -3.37
N LEU A 218 -6.13 -4.98 -4.13
CA LEU A 218 -6.12 -3.62 -3.58
C LEU A 218 -7.56 -3.14 -3.33
N GLU A 219 -8.48 -3.43 -4.24
CA GLU A 219 -9.92 -3.14 -4.11
C GLU A 219 -10.47 -3.69 -2.78
N ALA A 220 -10.37 -5.01 -2.55
CA ALA A 220 -10.81 -5.63 -1.29
C ALA A 220 -10.11 -5.04 -0.03
N LEU A 221 -8.86 -4.58 -0.16
CA LEU A 221 -8.20 -3.88 0.94
C LEU A 221 -8.79 -2.48 1.16
N ALA A 222 -9.03 -1.73 0.10
CA ALA A 222 -9.47 -0.35 0.14
C ALA A 222 -10.97 -0.21 0.44
N GLU A 223 -11.78 -1.21 0.10
CA GLU A 223 -13.23 -1.21 0.30
C GLU A 223 -13.68 -1.95 1.56
N GLU A 224 -12.94 -2.98 1.97
CA GLU A 224 -13.36 -3.83 3.08
C GLU A 224 -12.31 -3.91 4.20
N GLY A 225 -11.14 -3.33 3.99
CA GLY A 225 -10.03 -3.49 4.93
C GLY A 225 -9.46 -4.91 4.95
N ASN A 226 -9.65 -5.69 3.88
CA ASN A 226 -9.23 -7.08 3.78
C ASN A 226 -7.94 -7.26 2.97
N PRO A 227 -6.77 -7.44 3.62
CA PRO A 227 -5.50 -7.57 2.92
C PRO A 227 -5.22 -8.96 2.35
N ALA A 228 -6.12 -9.94 2.51
CA ALA A 228 -5.79 -11.36 2.30
C ALA A 228 -5.36 -11.68 0.86
N ALA A 229 -6.11 -11.20 -0.14
CA ALA A 229 -5.80 -11.43 -1.54
C ALA A 229 -4.45 -10.81 -1.94
N LEU A 230 -4.23 -9.55 -1.53
CA LEU A 230 -2.99 -8.83 -1.80
C LEU A 230 -1.79 -9.49 -1.10
N ALA A 231 -1.98 -10.00 0.12
CA ALA A 231 -0.97 -10.73 0.88
C ALA A 231 -0.59 -12.06 0.23
N ALA A 232 -1.56 -12.78 -0.36
CA ALA A 232 -1.29 -14.00 -1.11
C ALA A 232 -0.39 -13.71 -2.33
N ILE A 233 -0.68 -12.64 -3.08
CA ILE A 233 0.15 -12.21 -4.22
C ILE A 233 1.57 -11.85 -3.78
N VAL A 234 1.72 -10.99 -2.76
CA VAL A 234 3.02 -10.57 -2.23
C VAL A 234 3.85 -11.76 -1.75
N THR A 235 3.24 -12.65 -0.97
CA THR A 235 3.94 -13.81 -0.39
C THR A 235 4.34 -14.79 -1.48
N SER A 236 3.50 -15.01 -2.49
CA SER A 236 3.81 -15.88 -3.63
C SER A 236 4.96 -15.37 -4.49
N LYS A 237 5.17 -14.05 -4.54
CA LYS A 237 6.32 -13.44 -5.23
C LYS A 237 7.57 -13.56 -4.36
N ALA A 238 7.48 -13.25 -3.07
CA ALA A 238 8.59 -13.33 -2.12
C ALA A 238 9.22 -14.74 -2.01
N SER A 239 8.43 -15.80 -2.21
CA SER A 239 8.88 -17.19 -2.11
C SER A 239 9.55 -17.75 -3.37
N ARG A 240 9.54 -17.04 -4.50
CA ARG A 240 10.20 -17.46 -5.76
C ARG A 240 11.71 -17.15 -5.80
N LYS A 241 12.39 -17.26 -4.66
CA LYS A 241 13.85 -17.09 -4.57
C LYS A 241 14.59 -18.32 -5.10
#